data_AF-A0A165CWL9-F1
#
_entry.id   AF-A0A165CWL9-F1
#
_cell.length_a   1.000
_cell.length_b   1.000
_cell.length_c   1.000
_cell.angle_alpha   90.00
_cell.angle_beta   90.00
_cell.angle_gamma   90.00
#
_symmetry.space_group_name_H-M   'P 1'
#
loop_
_entity.id
_entity.type
_entity.pdbx_description
1 polymer ?
#
loop_
_entity_poly.entity_id
_entity_poly.type
_entity_poly.pdbx_seq_one_letter_code
_entity_poly.pdbx_strand_id
1 'polypeptide(L)'
;WSSVEESRLLYIRQNQHTFDADEEEYVGQGDEEPVGDIRLPSSFMHSPAWTNANVADCLALRRALGNITLFITLTCNPKWPEILSELLPGQTAQDRPDVTMCAFKARLVAVRKLMQSIFGPERYHIRVIEFQKRSLPHAHLAVAL
;
A
#
# COMPACT_ATOMS: atom_id res chain seq x y z
N TRP A 1 9.52 2.83 13.24
CA TRP A 1 8.72 3.54 12.24
C TRP A 1 8.71 5.05 12.49
N SER A 2 8.25 5.54 13.66
CA SER A 2 8.17 6.99 13.95
C SER A 2 9.48 7.77 13.77
N SER A 3 10.60 7.32 14.34
CA SER A 3 11.86 8.08 14.34
C SER A 3 12.54 8.18 12.97
N VAL A 4 12.40 7.14 12.13
CA VAL A 4 13.01 7.12 10.79
C VAL A 4 12.21 8.00 9.83
N GLU A 5 10.88 7.92 9.85
CA GLU A 5 10.03 8.77 9.02
C GLU A 5 10.10 10.24 9.46
N GLU A 6 10.20 10.51 10.76
CA GLU A 6 10.43 11.86 11.28
C GLU A 6 11.77 12.45 10.80
N SER A 7 12.86 11.68 10.91
CA SER A 7 14.19 12.10 10.40
C SER A 7 14.15 12.37 8.90
N ARG A 8 13.39 11.56 8.15
CA ARG A 8 13.22 11.68 6.71
C ARG A 8 12.40 12.91 6.32
N LEU A 9 11.33 13.21 7.06
CA LEU A 9 10.54 14.44 6.89
C LEU A 9 11.37 15.69 7.20
N LEU A 10 12.21 15.64 8.24
CA LEU A 10 13.13 16.73 8.56
C LEU A 10 14.12 16.98 7.43
N TYR A 11 14.69 15.91 6.86
CA TYR A 11 15.57 16.02 5.70
C TYR A 11 14.85 16.64 4.49
N ILE A 12 13.65 16.16 4.16
CA ILE A 12 12.85 16.69 3.04
C ILE A 12 12.53 18.17 3.25
N ARG A 13 12.16 18.58 4.46
CA ARG A 13 11.89 19.98 4.80
C ARG A 13 13.13 20.87 4.62
N GLN A 14 14.32 20.38 4.98
CA GLN A 14 15.57 21.15 4.87
C GLN A 14 16.09 21.26 3.43
N ASN A 15 15.75 20.30 2.57
CA ASN A 15 16.30 20.18 1.21
C ASN A 15 15.29 20.48 0.09
N GLN A 16 14.15 21.14 0.38
CA GLN A 16 13.09 21.46 -0.62
C GLN A 16 13.64 22.09 -1.90
N HIS A 17 14.57 23.04 -1.78
CA HIS A 17 15.21 23.74 -2.91
C HIS A 17 15.95 22.83 -3.92
N THR A 18 16.34 21.62 -3.51
CA THR A 18 17.02 20.66 -4.40
C THR A 18 16.04 19.85 -5.24
N PHE A 19 14.79 19.67 -4.78
CA PHE A 19 13.79 18.86 -5.48
C PHE A 19 13.07 19.65 -6.58
N ASP A 20 13.04 20.98 -6.48
CA ASP A 20 12.44 21.86 -7.49
C ASP A 20 13.18 21.82 -8.86
N ALA A 21 14.40 21.31 -8.93
CA ALA A 21 15.20 21.25 -10.16
C ALA A 21 15.01 19.95 -10.97
N ASP A 22 14.52 18.86 -10.34
CA ASP A 22 14.54 17.51 -10.93
C ASP A 22 13.15 16.97 -11.30
N GLU A 23 12.04 17.57 -10.86
CA GLU A 23 10.68 17.07 -11.10
C GLU A 23 9.73 18.13 -11.71
N GLU A 24 9.99 18.57 -12.95
CA GLU A 24 9.09 19.42 -13.79
C GLU A 24 7.74 18.75 -14.17
N GLU A 25 7.39 17.60 -13.59
CA GLU A 25 6.18 16.83 -13.91
C GLU A 25 5.15 16.83 -12.76
N TYR A 26 4.95 17.98 -12.11
CA TYR A 26 3.83 18.16 -11.17
C TYR A 26 2.52 18.44 -11.95
N VAL A 27 1.79 17.38 -12.31
CA VAL A 27 0.39 17.50 -12.74
C VAL A 27 -0.51 17.25 -11.53
N GLY A 28 -0.72 18.30 -10.74
CA GLY A 28 -1.66 18.31 -9.62
C GLY A 28 -2.55 19.54 -9.67
N GLN A 29 -3.64 19.47 -10.44
CA GLN A 29 -4.77 20.39 -10.29
C GLN A 29 -5.60 19.95 -9.07
N GLY A 30 -5.41 20.64 -7.95
CA GLY A 30 -6.28 20.57 -6.78
C GLY A 30 -6.35 21.95 -6.15
N ASP A 31 -7.56 22.49 -6.02
CA ASP A 31 -7.86 23.82 -5.46
C ASP A 31 -7.72 23.84 -3.93
N GLU A 32 -6.58 23.42 -3.39
CA GLU A 32 -6.24 23.58 -1.97
C GLU A 32 -5.12 24.61 -1.83
N GLU A 33 -5.43 25.74 -1.19
CA GLU A 33 -4.47 26.79 -0.85
C GLU A 33 -3.28 26.21 -0.06
N PRO A 34 -2.02 26.50 -0.47
CA PRO A 34 -0.86 25.85 0.12
C PRO A 34 -0.57 26.43 1.51
N VAL A 35 -0.95 25.71 2.57
CA VAL A 35 -0.48 25.99 3.92
C VAL A 35 0.93 25.42 4.09
N GLY A 36 1.93 26.22 3.70
CA GLY A 36 3.35 25.88 3.84
C GLY A 36 3.80 24.82 2.82
N ASP A 37 4.39 25.27 1.72
CA ASP A 37 4.70 24.47 0.53
C ASP A 37 5.87 23.48 0.78
N ILE A 38 5.62 22.42 1.54
CA ILE A 38 6.53 21.27 1.65
C ILE A 38 6.04 20.24 0.63
N ARG A 39 6.75 20.16 -0.49
CA ARG A 39 6.51 19.14 -1.52
C ARG A 39 7.16 17.84 -1.09
N LEU A 40 6.35 16.78 -1.07
CA LEU A 40 6.81 15.44 -0.77
C LEU A 40 7.11 14.72 -2.09
N PRO A 41 8.35 14.23 -2.28
CA PRO A 41 8.75 13.59 -3.53
C PRO A 41 8.01 12.26 -3.74
N SER A 42 8.09 11.73 -4.95
CA SER A 42 7.54 10.42 -5.34
C SER A 42 8.10 9.26 -4.52
N SER A 43 9.29 9.39 -3.93
CA SER A 43 9.88 8.39 -3.03
C SER A 43 9.17 8.30 -1.67
N PHE A 44 8.44 9.34 -1.26
CA PHE A 44 7.75 9.38 0.03
C PHE A 44 6.41 8.63 -0.08
N MET A 45 6.30 7.48 0.58
CA MET A 45 5.08 6.66 0.50
C MET A 45 3.84 7.45 0.94
N HIS A 46 2.77 7.33 0.16
CA HIS A 46 1.50 8.06 0.35
C HIS A 46 1.58 9.58 0.11
N SER A 47 2.67 10.11 -0.46
CA SER A 47 2.66 11.48 -1.00
C SER A 47 1.75 11.58 -2.24
N PRO A 48 1.29 12.79 -2.60
CA PRO A 48 0.59 13.01 -3.87
C PRO A 48 1.43 12.54 -5.07
N ALA A 49 2.73 12.85 -5.10
CA ALA A 49 3.63 12.43 -6.16
C ALA A 49 3.78 10.90 -6.24
N TRP A 50 3.92 10.22 -5.09
CA TRP A 50 3.97 8.75 -5.04
C TRP A 50 2.68 8.13 -5.57
N THR A 51 1.53 8.67 -5.18
CA THR A 51 0.22 8.19 -5.63
C THR A 51 0.07 8.36 -7.14
N ASN A 52 0.42 9.54 -7.66
CA ASN A 52 0.36 9.84 -9.09
C ASN A 52 1.26 8.90 -9.91
N ALA A 53 2.50 8.66 -9.47
CA ALA A 53 3.41 7.73 -10.11
C ALA A 53 2.84 6.30 -10.16
N ASN A 54 2.32 5.79 -9.03
CA ASN A 54 1.72 4.46 -8.99
C ASN A 54 0.45 4.36 -9.87
N VAL A 55 -0.38 5.42 -9.92
CA VAL A 55 -1.55 5.47 -10.80
C VAL A 55 -1.13 5.46 -12.27
N ALA A 56 -0.11 6.24 -12.64
CA ALA A 56 0.44 6.25 -14.00
C ALA A 56 0.94 4.86 -14.41
N ASP A 57 1.69 4.17 -13.54
CA ASP A 57 2.16 2.80 -13.77
C ASP A 57 0.98 1.81 -13.93
N CYS A 58 -0.04 1.92 -13.09
CA CYS A 58 -1.24 1.09 -13.19
C CYS A 58 -1.96 1.30 -14.53
N LEU A 59 -2.08 2.54 -15.00
CA LEU A 59 -2.68 2.87 -16.28
C LEU A 59 -1.81 2.39 -17.46
N ALA A 60 -0.48 2.45 -17.33
CA ALA A 60 0.45 1.91 -18.32
C ALA A 60 0.32 0.38 -18.45
N LEU A 61 0.27 -0.34 -17.32
CA LEU A 61 0.02 -1.79 -17.29
C LEU A 61 -1.31 -2.14 -17.96
N ARG A 62 -2.38 -1.41 -17.61
CA ARG A 62 -3.71 -1.62 -18.22
C ARG A 62 -3.68 -1.41 -19.74
N ARG A 63 -3.03 -0.35 -20.21
CA ARG A 63 -2.91 -0.05 -21.65
C ARG A 63 -2.15 -1.16 -22.39
N ALA A 64 -1.09 -1.70 -21.78
CA ALA A 64 -0.23 -2.69 -22.41
C ALA A 64 -0.80 -4.12 -22.35
N LEU A 65 -1.43 -4.52 -21.23
CA LEU A 65 -1.76 -5.92 -20.93
C LEU A 65 -3.26 -6.21 -20.86
N GLY A 66 -4.11 -5.19 -20.96
CA GLY A 66 -5.57 -5.30 -20.97
C GLY A 66 -6.24 -4.79 -19.70
N ASN A 67 -7.56 -4.99 -19.61
CA ASN A 67 -8.36 -4.47 -18.48
C ASN A 67 -8.29 -5.36 -17.24
N ILE A 68 -8.49 -4.76 -16.06
CA ILE A 68 -8.75 -5.46 -14.81
C ILE A 68 -10.07 -6.23 -14.95
N THR A 69 -10.08 -7.51 -14.59
CA THR A 69 -11.24 -8.40 -14.65
C THR A 69 -11.81 -8.68 -13.26
N LEU A 70 -10.98 -8.70 -12.23
CA LEU A 70 -11.39 -9.00 -10.86
C LEU A 70 -10.85 -7.95 -9.88
N PHE A 71 -11.69 -7.60 -8.91
CA PHE A 71 -11.31 -6.77 -7.77
C PHE A 71 -11.61 -7.52 -6.48
N ILE A 72 -10.56 -7.82 -5.71
CA ILE A 72 -10.64 -8.66 -4.52
C ILE A 72 -10.20 -7.83 -3.32
N THR A 73 -10.98 -7.95 -2.25
CA THR A 73 -10.68 -7.32 -0.97
C THR A 73 -10.44 -8.40 0.08
N LEU A 74 -9.29 -8.35 0.75
CA LEU A 74 -8.94 -9.24 1.85
C LEU A 74 -8.78 -8.43 3.14
N THR A 75 -9.60 -8.72 4.13
CA THR A 75 -9.53 -8.10 5.46
C THR A 75 -8.97 -9.09 6.46
N CYS A 76 -8.01 -8.67 7.28
CA CYS A 76 -7.52 -9.48 8.37
C CYS A 76 -8.61 -9.77 9.40
N ASN A 77 -8.78 -11.04 9.77
CA ASN A 77 -9.65 -11.43 10.87
C ASN A 77 -8.80 -11.72 12.11
N PRO A 78 -8.92 -10.94 13.21
CA PRO A 78 -8.12 -11.15 14.42
C PRO A 78 -8.44 -12.47 15.13
N LYS A 79 -9.56 -13.13 14.77
CA LYS A 79 -9.97 -14.43 15.32
C LYS A 79 -9.42 -15.62 14.55
N TRP A 80 -8.51 -15.41 13.59
CA TRP A 80 -7.86 -16.53 12.92
C TRP A 80 -7.05 -17.37 13.91
N PRO A 81 -7.13 -18.71 13.82
CA PRO A 81 -6.48 -19.59 14.79
C PRO A 81 -4.96 -19.41 14.81
N GLU A 82 -4.34 -19.11 13.66
CA GLU A 82 -2.90 -18.85 13.55
C GLU A 82 -2.45 -17.57 14.27
N ILE A 83 -3.38 -16.63 14.51
CA ILE A 83 -3.11 -15.45 15.33
C ILE A 83 -3.33 -15.81 16.79
N LEU A 84 -4.50 -16.38 17.11
CA LEU A 84 -4.90 -16.67 18.49
C LEU A 84 -3.94 -17.64 19.20
N SER A 85 -3.34 -18.59 18.49
CA SER A 85 -2.39 -19.55 19.07
C SER A 85 -1.10 -18.91 19.57
N GLU A 86 -0.74 -17.74 19.05
CA GLU A 86 0.51 -17.03 19.34
C GLU A 86 0.32 -15.86 20.33
N LEU A 87 -0.92 -15.61 20.78
CA LEU A 87 -1.24 -14.56 21.74
C LEU A 87 -1.02 -15.04 23.17
N LEU A 88 -0.35 -14.22 23.97
CA LEU A 88 -0.26 -14.42 25.41
C LEU A 88 -1.58 -13.99 26.10
N PRO A 89 -1.88 -14.47 27.33
CA PRO A 89 -3.05 -14.03 28.07
C PRO A 89 -3.14 -12.50 28.17
N GLY A 90 -4.28 -11.94 27.75
CA GLY A 90 -4.52 -10.50 27.73
C GLY A 90 -4.00 -9.75 26.49
N GLN A 91 -3.26 -10.41 25.59
CA GLN A 91 -2.87 -9.80 24.30
C GLN A 91 -4.01 -9.89 23.28
N THR A 92 -4.04 -8.91 22.39
CA THR A 92 -4.88 -8.85 21.20
C THR A 92 -4.04 -8.97 19.93
N ALA A 93 -4.69 -9.20 18.79
CA ALA A 93 -4.01 -9.24 17.49
C ALA A 93 -3.26 -7.94 17.17
N GLN A 94 -3.75 -6.81 17.66
CA GLN A 94 -3.14 -5.49 17.50
C GLN A 94 -1.84 -5.34 18.29
N ASP A 95 -1.72 -6.04 19.43
CA ASP A 95 -0.51 -6.01 20.26
C ASP A 95 0.63 -6.85 19.66
N ARG A 96 0.30 -7.74 18.71
CA ARG A 96 1.23 -8.62 18.00
C ARG A 96 1.16 -8.42 16.48
N PRO A 97 1.55 -7.23 15.97
CA PRO A 97 1.52 -6.93 14.55
C PRO A 97 2.44 -7.84 13.74
N ASP A 98 3.51 -8.36 14.34
CA ASP A 98 4.41 -9.36 13.74
C ASP A 98 3.67 -10.65 13.37
N VAL A 99 2.88 -11.21 14.31
CA VAL A 99 2.07 -12.41 14.10
C VAL A 99 0.96 -12.13 13.10
N THR A 100 0.22 -11.04 13.32
CA THR A 100 -0.92 -10.65 12.49
C THR A 100 -0.50 -10.45 11.04
N MET A 101 0.63 -9.80 10.78
CA MET A 101 1.16 -9.61 9.42
C MET A 101 1.61 -10.91 8.78
N CYS A 102 2.25 -11.82 9.53
CA CYS A 102 2.62 -13.13 9.03
C CYS A 102 1.39 -13.96 8.62
N ALA A 103 0.38 -14.02 9.49
CA ALA A 103 -0.88 -14.73 9.20
C ALA A 103 -1.60 -14.11 7.99
N PHE A 104 -1.70 -12.78 7.93
CA PHE A 104 -2.32 -12.09 6.81
C PHE A 104 -1.58 -12.33 5.49
N LYS A 105 -0.25 -12.26 5.48
CA LYS A 105 0.57 -12.56 4.29
C LYS A 105 0.37 -13.99 3.81
N ALA A 106 0.32 -14.96 4.71
CA ALA A 106 0.06 -16.36 4.36
C ALA A 106 -1.32 -16.52 3.70
N ARG A 107 -2.35 -15.88 4.25
CA ARG A 107 -3.71 -15.87 3.67
C ARG A 107 -3.74 -15.21 2.30
N LEU A 108 -3.04 -14.08 2.11
CA LEU A 108 -2.97 -13.39 0.82
C LEU A 108 -2.33 -14.27 -0.26
N VAL A 109 -1.26 -15.00 0.07
CA VAL A 109 -0.62 -15.97 -0.84
C VAL A 109 -1.57 -17.13 -1.16
N ALA A 110 -2.28 -17.65 -0.17
CA ALA A 110 -3.24 -18.73 -0.36
C ALA A 110 -4.40 -18.30 -1.29
N VAL A 111 -4.95 -17.10 -1.11
CA VAL A 111 -5.98 -16.53 -1.99
C VAL A 111 -5.46 -16.44 -3.42
N ARG A 112 -4.25 -15.92 -3.65
CA ARG A 112 -3.68 -15.84 -5.00
C ARG A 112 -3.53 -17.22 -5.65
N LYS A 113 -3.04 -18.23 -4.91
CA LYS A 113 -2.93 -19.59 -5.43
C LYS A 113 -4.29 -20.20 -5.79
N LEU A 114 -5.31 -19.96 -4.96
CA LEU A 114 -6.68 -20.38 -5.23
C LEU A 114 -7.24 -19.70 -6.49
N MET A 115 -6.97 -18.41 -6.65
CA MET A 115 -7.33 -17.68 -7.87
C MET A 115 -6.70 -18.32 -9.11
N GLN A 116 -5.40 -18.64 -9.06
CA GLN A 116 -4.70 -19.28 -10.16
C GLN A 116 -5.25 -20.67 -10.49
N SER A 117 -5.66 -21.44 -9.47
CA SER A 117 -6.23 -22.77 -9.71
C SER A 117 -7.64 -22.73 -10.31
N ILE A 118 -8.43 -21.69 -10.01
CA ILE A 118 -9.81 -21.55 -10.51
C ILE A 118 -9.84 -20.89 -11.89
N PHE A 119 -9.08 -19.80 -12.06
CA PHE A 119 -9.16 -18.92 -13.22
C PHE A 119 -7.98 -19.05 -14.19
N GLY A 120 -6.94 -19.82 -13.82
CA GLY A 120 -5.70 -19.90 -14.58
C GLY A 120 -4.72 -18.75 -14.23
N PRO A 121 -3.58 -18.67 -14.93
CA PRO A 121 -2.56 -17.69 -14.65
C PRO A 121 -3.04 -16.26 -14.95
N GLU A 122 -2.79 -15.32 -14.04
CA GLU A 122 -3.06 -13.91 -14.28
C GLU A 122 -1.99 -13.27 -15.18
N ARG A 123 -2.39 -12.33 -16.05
CA ARG A 123 -1.45 -11.51 -16.86
C ARG A 123 -0.69 -10.51 -16.01
N TYR A 124 -1.41 -9.81 -15.15
CA TYR A 124 -0.85 -8.89 -14.17
C TYR A 124 -1.80 -8.73 -12.98
N HIS A 125 -1.25 -8.26 -11.87
CA HIS A 125 -2.05 -7.83 -10.73
C HIS A 125 -1.42 -6.60 -10.09
N ILE A 126 -2.27 -5.74 -9.55
CA ILE A 126 -1.90 -4.58 -8.75
C ILE A 126 -2.43 -4.84 -7.35
N ARG A 127 -1.60 -4.62 -6.32
CA ARG A 127 -2.04 -4.77 -4.94
C ARG A 127 -1.65 -3.57 -4.09
N VAL A 128 -2.54 -3.21 -3.18
CA VAL A 128 -2.28 -2.24 -2.11
C VAL A 128 -2.54 -2.95 -0.80
N ILE A 129 -1.63 -2.82 0.16
CA ILE A 129 -1.81 -3.29 1.53
C ILE A 129 -1.76 -2.06 2.42
N GLU A 130 -2.83 -1.86 3.17
CA GLU A 130 -2.99 -0.74 4.09
C GLU A 130 -3.40 -1.24 5.47
N PHE A 131 -3.23 -0.40 6.48
CA PHE A 131 -3.70 -0.68 7.82
C PHE A 131 -4.96 0.12 8.09
N GLN A 132 -6.03 -0.57 8.46
CA GLN A 132 -7.27 0.10 8.84
C GLN A 132 -7.09 0.90 10.14
N LYS A 133 -8.07 1.75 10.48
CA LYS A 133 -8.12 2.61 11.71
C LYS A 133 -7.90 1.87 13.05
N ARG A 134 -7.71 0.55 13.06
CA ARG A 134 -7.42 -0.31 14.22
C ARG A 134 -6.22 -1.24 14.00
N SER A 135 -5.26 -0.80 13.17
CA SER A 135 -3.97 -1.44 12.90
C SER A 135 -4.01 -2.87 12.36
N LEU A 136 -5.15 -3.32 11.83
CA LEU A 136 -5.24 -4.60 11.13
C LEU A 136 -5.00 -4.41 9.64
N PRO A 137 -4.24 -5.31 9.00
CA PRO A 137 -3.95 -5.21 7.59
C PRO A 137 -5.18 -5.50 6.74
N HIS A 138 -5.25 -4.78 5.64
CA HIS A 138 -6.27 -4.88 4.62
C HIS A 138 -5.59 -4.82 3.26
N ALA A 139 -6.08 -5.60 2.30
CA ALA A 139 -5.52 -5.62 0.97
C ALA A 139 -6.61 -5.48 -0.08
N HIS A 140 -6.31 -4.64 -1.07
CA HIS A 140 -7.03 -4.59 -2.34
C HIS A 140 -6.15 -5.19 -3.41
N LEU A 141 -6.72 -6.08 -4.22
CA LEU A 141 -6.06 -6.75 -5.33
C LEU A 141 -6.91 -6.56 -6.59
N ALA A 142 -6.35 -5.87 -7.57
CA ALA A 142 -6.90 -5.78 -8.92
C ALA A 142 -6.15 -6.76 -9.82
N VAL A 143 -6.87 -7.69 -10.46
CA VAL A 143 -6.28 -8.76 -11.28
C VAL A 143 -6.81 -8.68 -12.71
N ALA A 144 -5.93 -8.85 -13.68
CA ALA A 144 -6.29 -9.12 -15.07
C ALA A 144 -5.93 -10.57 -15.41
N LEU A 145 -6.95 -11.36 -15.74
CA LEU A 145 -6.81 -12.74 -16.20
C LEU A 145 -6.40 -12.82 -17.68
#